data_AF-A0A2K3LQ11-F1
#
_entry.id   AF-A0A2K3LQ11-F1
#
_cell.length_a   1.000
_cell.length_b   1.000
_cell.length_c   1.000
_cell.angle_alpha   90.00
_cell.angle_beta   90.00
_cell.angle_gamma   90.00
#
_symmetry.space_group_name_H-M   'P 1'
#
loop_
_entity.id
_entity.type
_entity.pdbx_description
1 polymer ?
#
loop_
_entity_poly.entity_id
_entity_poly.type
_entity_poly.pdbx_seq_one_letter_code
_entity_poly.pdbx_strand_id
1 'polypeptide(L)'
;RQSLPLTKQVDYYSTVVYGELTREVGASALQKHLSKSIFAVVIGSNDIFGYFESSELRKKSTPQQYVDSMIFSLKLQLQRLYDNGGRKFEIAGVGALGCCPVFRLKNKTECVVEVNYWSVQYNKGLQSMLKEWQSENEGIIYSTPHVFVREW
;
A
#
# COMPACT_ATOMS: atom_id res chain seq x y z
N ARG A 1 -0.95 -2.47 20.42
CA ARG A 1 -1.51 -3.56 19.56
C ARG A 1 -0.81 -3.45 18.21
N GLN A 2 -0.19 -4.50 17.71
CA GLN A 2 0.55 -4.48 16.44
C GLN A 2 -0.43 -4.66 15.27
N SER A 3 -0.25 -3.90 14.18
CA SER A 3 -1.04 -4.07 12.95
C SER A 3 -0.62 -5.34 12.21
N LEU A 4 -1.58 -6.03 11.58
CA LEU A 4 -1.29 -7.18 10.73
C LEU A 4 -0.64 -6.71 9.41
N PRO A 5 0.59 -7.15 9.06
CA PRO A 5 1.25 -6.73 7.82
C PRO A 5 0.45 -7.11 6.57
N LEU A 6 0.51 -6.30 5.51
CA LEU A 6 -0.23 -6.55 4.27
C LEU A 6 0.09 -7.92 3.68
N THR A 7 1.35 -8.35 3.68
CA THR A 7 1.73 -9.69 3.22
C THR A 7 0.95 -10.79 3.93
N LYS A 8 0.73 -10.66 5.25
CA LYS A 8 -0.07 -11.62 6.02
C LYS A 8 -1.56 -11.53 5.74
N GLN A 9 -2.09 -10.33 5.53
CA GLN A 9 -3.47 -10.14 5.09
C GLN A 9 -3.72 -10.84 3.75
N VAL A 10 -2.80 -10.66 2.78
CA VAL A 10 -2.87 -11.32 1.47
C VAL A 10 -2.62 -12.82 1.59
N ASP A 11 -1.71 -13.28 2.46
CA ASP A 11 -1.53 -14.72 2.72
C ASP A 11 -2.85 -15.36 3.17
N TYR A 12 -3.49 -14.80 4.20
CA TYR A 12 -4.76 -15.34 4.72
C TYR A 12 -5.88 -15.27 3.68
N TYR A 13 -5.97 -14.17 2.93
CA TYR A 13 -6.92 -14.07 1.84
C TYR A 13 -6.68 -15.13 0.76
N SER A 14 -5.46 -15.24 0.23
CA SER A 14 -5.13 -16.13 -0.88
C SER A 14 -5.15 -17.61 -0.51
N THR A 15 -4.87 -17.96 0.75
CA THR A 15 -4.77 -19.37 1.17
C THR A 15 -6.07 -19.89 1.77
N VAL A 16 -6.68 -19.11 2.66
CA VAL A 16 -7.87 -19.55 3.40
C VAL A 16 -9.12 -19.12 2.66
N VAL A 17 -9.34 -17.81 2.54
CA VAL A 17 -10.60 -17.26 1.99
C VAL A 17 -10.79 -17.68 0.54
N TYR A 18 -9.79 -17.46 -0.31
CA TYR A 18 -9.88 -17.83 -1.72
C TYR A 18 -10.03 -19.35 -1.91
N GLY A 19 -9.37 -20.16 -1.08
CA GLY A 19 -9.47 -21.61 -1.12
C GLY A 19 -10.87 -22.12 -0.73
N GLU A 20 -11.44 -21.58 0.35
CA GLU A 20 -12.80 -21.91 0.80
C GLU A 20 -13.84 -21.50 -0.24
N LEU A 21 -13.79 -20.26 -0.73
CA LEU A 21 -14.70 -19.78 -1.78
C LEU A 21 -14.56 -20.62 -3.06
N THR A 22 -13.34 -21.01 -3.43
CA THR A 22 -13.12 -21.87 -4.61
C THR A 22 -13.80 -23.24 -4.43
N ARG A 23 -13.78 -23.81 -3.23
CA ARG A 23 -14.47 -25.08 -2.93
C ARG A 23 -15.99 -24.95 -2.98
N GLU A 24 -16.53 -23.81 -2.58
CA GLU A 24 -17.97 -23.57 -2.54
C GLU A 24 -18.56 -23.26 -3.92
N VAL A 25 -17.94 -22.37 -4.69
CA VAL A 25 -18.54 -21.86 -5.94
C VAL A 25 -17.80 -22.30 -7.21
N GLY A 26 -16.62 -22.91 -7.07
CA GLY A 26 -15.75 -23.30 -8.17
C GLY A 26 -14.87 -22.15 -8.68
N ALA A 27 -13.67 -22.50 -9.16
CA ALA A 27 -12.64 -21.52 -9.53
C ALA A 27 -13.09 -20.52 -10.61
N SER A 28 -13.75 -20.99 -11.68
CA SER A 28 -14.20 -20.13 -12.79
C SER A 28 -15.27 -19.11 -12.34
N ALA A 29 -16.25 -19.55 -11.55
CA ALA A 29 -17.28 -18.66 -11.03
C ALA A 29 -16.69 -17.63 -10.05
N LEU A 30 -15.76 -18.06 -9.19
CA LEU A 30 -15.09 -17.17 -8.26
C LEU A 30 -14.26 -16.10 -9.00
N GLN A 31 -13.43 -16.48 -9.97
CA GLN A 31 -12.65 -15.51 -10.75
C GLN A 31 -13.55 -14.51 -11.49
N LYS A 32 -14.69 -14.98 -12.05
CA LYS A 32 -15.68 -14.10 -12.67
C LYS A 32 -16.34 -13.15 -11.66
N HIS A 33 -16.54 -13.60 -10.42
CA HIS A 33 -17.05 -12.74 -9.35
C HIS A 33 -16.01 -11.69 -8.95
N LEU A 34 -14.78 -12.11 -8.63
CA LEU A 34 -13.70 -11.23 -8.17
C LEU A 34 -13.26 -10.21 -9.22
N SER A 35 -13.32 -10.55 -10.51
CA SER A 35 -13.03 -9.58 -11.58
C SER A 35 -14.04 -8.42 -11.63
N LYS A 36 -15.21 -8.58 -11.01
CA LYS A 36 -16.22 -7.52 -10.87
C LYS A 36 -16.15 -6.78 -9.54
N SER A 37 -15.55 -7.39 -8.52
CA SER A 37 -15.38 -6.84 -7.17
C SER A 37 -14.30 -5.78 -7.10
N ILE A 38 -14.38 -4.90 -6.09
CA ILE A 38 -13.41 -3.85 -5.82
C ILE A 38 -12.51 -4.28 -4.66
N PHE A 39 -11.20 -4.18 -4.85
CA PHE A 39 -10.19 -4.40 -3.82
C PHE A 39 -9.68 -3.05 -3.33
N ALA A 40 -10.09 -2.66 -2.13
CA ALA A 40 -9.60 -1.45 -1.48
C ALA A 40 -8.28 -1.75 -0.72
N VAL A 41 -7.22 -1.02 -1.06
CA VAL A 41 -5.89 -1.16 -0.47
C VAL A 41 -5.46 0.18 0.14
N VAL A 42 -5.35 0.20 1.46
CA VAL A 42 -4.92 1.37 2.24
C VAL A 42 -3.76 0.95 3.13
N ILE A 43 -2.53 1.30 2.74
CA ILE A 43 -1.30 0.81 3.38
C ILE A 43 -0.17 1.85 3.28
N GLY A 44 0.89 1.67 4.07
CA GLY A 44 2.14 2.45 3.97
C GLY A 44 2.39 3.44 5.11
N SER A 45 1.33 3.96 5.74
CA SER A 45 1.50 4.96 6.82
C SER A 45 2.31 4.42 8.01
N ASN A 46 2.05 3.18 8.43
CA ASN A 46 2.74 2.56 9.56
C ASN A 46 4.24 2.33 9.29
N ASP A 47 4.59 2.00 8.05
CA ASP A 47 5.97 1.79 7.62
C ASP A 47 6.76 3.11 7.67
N ILE A 48 6.18 4.21 7.17
CA ILE A 48 6.80 5.54 7.26
C ILE A 48 6.93 5.97 8.73
N PHE A 49 5.88 5.81 9.55
CA PHE A 49 5.98 6.08 11.00
C PHE A 49 7.13 5.28 11.63
N GLY A 50 7.15 3.96 11.41
CA GLY A 50 8.14 3.06 11.98
C GLY A 50 9.56 3.40 11.54
N TYR A 51 9.77 3.77 10.28
CA TYR A 51 11.07 4.17 9.76
C TYR A 51 11.60 5.43 10.45
N PHE A 52 10.79 6.49 10.54
CA PHE A 52 11.23 7.76 11.15
C PHE A 52 11.33 7.72 12.68
N GLU A 53 10.60 6.81 13.35
CA GLU A 53 10.71 6.61 14.79
C GLU A 53 11.82 5.63 15.21
N SER A 54 12.38 4.84 14.28
CA SER A 54 13.40 3.83 14.56
C SER A 54 14.80 4.26 14.10
N SER A 55 15.70 4.52 15.05
CA SER A 55 17.12 4.74 14.73
C SER A 55 17.77 3.55 14.04
N GLU A 56 17.36 2.33 14.39
CA GLU A 56 17.93 1.10 13.84
C GLU A 56 17.54 0.89 12.37
N LEU A 57 16.30 1.24 11.97
CA LEU A 57 15.91 1.20 10.56
C LEU A 57 16.67 2.25 9.73
N ARG A 58 16.85 3.45 10.28
CA ARG A 58 17.59 4.54 9.61
C ARG A 58 19.10 4.28 9.49
N LYS A 59 19.67 3.42 10.34
CA LYS A 59 21.06 2.94 10.18
C LYS A 59 21.19 1.88 9.09
N LYS A 60 20.14 1.12 8.80
CA LYS A 60 20.16 -0.01 7.85
C LYS A 60 19.90 0.40 6.40
N SER A 61 19.17 1.48 6.19
CA SER A 61 18.75 1.92 4.86
C SER A 61 18.50 3.42 4.83
N THR A 62 18.73 4.05 3.68
CA THR A 62 18.30 5.43 3.44
C THR A 62 16.78 5.51 3.32
N PRO A 63 16.17 6.69 3.51
CA PRO A 63 14.72 6.81 3.39
C PRO A 63 14.22 6.46 1.98
N GLN A 64 15.01 6.78 0.95
CA GLN A 64 14.72 6.40 -0.44
C GLN A 64 14.65 4.87 -0.58
N GLN A 65 15.70 4.16 -0.14
CA GLN A 65 15.76 2.70 -0.21
C GLN A 65 14.57 2.06 0.52
N TYR A 66 14.17 2.63 1.66
CA TYR A 66 13.03 2.13 2.41
C TYR A 66 11.71 2.36 1.66
N VAL A 67 11.46 3.56 1.14
CA VAL A 67 10.28 3.87 0.32
C VAL A 67 10.20 3.02 -0.94
N ASP A 68 11.32 2.81 -1.64
CA ASP A 68 11.39 1.93 -2.80
C ASP A 68 11.01 0.49 -2.43
N SER A 69 11.49 0.01 -1.28
CA SER A 69 11.14 -1.32 -0.77
C SER A 69 9.65 -1.46 -0.43
N MET A 70 9.03 -0.40 0.09
CA MET A 70 7.59 -0.37 0.35
C MET A 70 6.79 -0.48 -0.95
N ILE A 71 7.16 0.29 -1.98
CA ILE A 71 6.50 0.28 -3.29
C ILE A 71 6.66 -1.10 -3.95
N PHE A 72 7.86 -1.67 -3.91
CA PHE A 72 8.12 -3.01 -4.43
C PHE A 72 7.27 -4.07 -3.73
N SER A 73 7.23 -4.05 -2.39
CA SER A 73 6.42 -4.98 -1.60
C SER A 73 4.93 -4.86 -1.93
N LEU A 74 4.42 -3.63 -2.12
CA LEU A 74 3.04 -3.40 -2.54
C LEU A 74 2.77 -3.94 -3.94
N LYS A 75 3.64 -3.72 -4.94
CA LYS A 75 3.51 -4.28 -6.30
C LYS A 75 3.33 -5.81 -6.23
N LEU A 76 4.16 -6.49 -5.44
CA LEU A 76 4.06 -7.94 -5.25
C LEU A 76 2.71 -8.36 -4.65
N GLN A 77 2.19 -7.64 -3.67
CA GLN A 77 0.89 -7.99 -3.06
C GLN A 77 -0.27 -7.71 -4.01
N LEU A 78 -0.23 -6.63 -4.79
CA LEU A 78 -1.22 -6.34 -5.82
C LEU A 78 -1.22 -7.42 -6.91
N GLN A 79 -0.04 -7.88 -7.34
CA GLN A 79 0.08 -8.98 -8.30
C GLN A 79 -0.60 -10.24 -7.79
N ARG A 80 -0.35 -10.64 -6.54
CA ARG A 80 -1.00 -11.82 -5.93
C ARG A 80 -2.53 -11.72 -5.91
N LEU A 81 -3.07 -10.53 -5.65
CA LEU A 81 -4.52 -10.29 -5.70
C LEU A 81 -5.05 -10.36 -7.14
N TYR A 82 -4.30 -9.85 -8.10
CA TYR A 82 -4.62 -9.94 -9.52
C TYR A 82 -4.60 -11.39 -10.03
N ASP A 83 -3.60 -12.19 -9.63
CA ASP A 83 -3.48 -13.61 -9.99
C ASP A 83 -4.68 -14.42 -9.45
N ASN A 84 -5.24 -13.99 -8.32
CA ASN A 84 -6.48 -14.52 -7.74
C ASN A 84 -7.76 -13.95 -8.38
N GLY A 85 -7.68 -13.28 -9.52
CA GLY A 85 -8.83 -12.80 -10.29
C GLY A 85 -9.27 -11.36 -9.99
N GLY A 86 -8.58 -10.64 -9.11
CA GLY A 86 -8.84 -9.22 -8.88
C GLY A 86 -8.56 -8.37 -10.13
N ARG A 87 -9.48 -7.47 -10.50
CA ARG A 87 -9.31 -6.57 -11.66
C ARG A 87 -9.59 -5.10 -11.37
N LYS A 88 -10.35 -4.80 -10.32
CA LYS A 88 -10.68 -3.42 -9.92
C LYS A 88 -10.08 -3.10 -8.57
N PHE A 89 -9.26 -2.05 -8.53
CA PHE A 89 -8.52 -1.68 -7.34
C PHE A 89 -8.78 -0.21 -6.96
N GLU A 90 -8.95 0.04 -5.67
CA GLU A 90 -8.89 1.38 -5.10
C GLU A 90 -7.67 1.43 -4.19
N ILE A 91 -6.66 2.22 -4.56
CA ILE A 91 -5.35 2.18 -3.91
C ILE A 91 -5.05 3.57 -3.37
N ALA A 92 -5.12 3.71 -2.04
CA ALA A 92 -4.86 4.99 -1.39
C ALA A 92 -3.37 5.23 -1.23
N GLY A 93 -2.95 6.47 -1.51
CA GLY A 93 -1.65 6.96 -1.05
C GLY A 93 -1.64 7.24 0.46
N VAL A 94 -0.53 7.78 0.96
CA VAL A 94 -0.41 8.21 2.35
C VAL A 94 -0.65 9.71 2.50
N GLY A 95 -1.11 10.13 3.68
CA GLY A 95 -1.38 11.53 4.02
C GLY A 95 -0.13 12.32 4.39
N ALA A 96 -0.31 13.55 4.87
CA ALA A 96 0.75 14.37 5.44
C ALA A 96 1.16 13.82 6.83
N LEU A 97 1.92 12.72 6.83
CA LEU A 97 2.21 11.96 8.05
C LEU A 97 2.99 12.76 9.08
N GLY A 98 3.85 13.69 8.65
CA GLY A 98 4.57 14.61 9.54
C GLY A 98 3.65 15.56 10.32
N CYS A 99 2.41 15.73 9.88
CA CYS A 99 1.38 16.49 10.57
C CYS A 99 0.51 15.64 11.52
N CYS A 100 0.74 14.33 11.61
CA CYS A 100 0.02 13.49 12.56
C CYS A 100 0.45 13.81 14.02
N PRO A 101 -0.44 13.62 15.01
CA PRO A 101 -0.15 13.95 16.41
C PRO A 101 1.17 13.37 16.94
N VAL A 102 1.53 12.15 16.52
CA VAL A 102 2.77 11.47 16.92
C VAL A 102 4.04 12.29 16.65
N PHE A 103 4.06 13.05 15.56
CA PHE A 103 5.18 13.93 15.19
C PHE A 103 4.99 15.35 15.70
N ARG A 104 3.77 15.91 15.61
CA ARG A 104 3.49 17.29 16.05
C ARG A 104 3.74 17.50 17.54
N LEU A 105 3.41 16.52 18.37
CA LEU A 105 3.67 16.59 19.82
C LEU A 105 5.18 16.66 20.12
N LYS A 106 6.02 16.05 19.27
CA LYS A 106 7.48 16.07 19.40
C LYS A 106 8.10 17.34 18.79
N ASN A 107 7.41 17.99 17.85
CA ASN A 107 7.92 19.10 17.06
C ASN A 107 7.20 20.44 17.32
N LYS A 108 7.02 20.82 18.59
CA LYS A 108 6.42 22.11 19.00
C LYS A 108 5.10 22.45 18.27
N THR A 109 4.28 21.44 17.98
CA THR A 109 3.01 21.52 17.22
C THR A 109 3.13 21.75 15.72
N GLU A 110 4.33 21.89 15.17
CA GLU A 110 4.61 21.99 13.73
C GLU A 110 4.74 20.61 13.08
N CYS A 111 4.48 20.54 11.77
CA CYS A 111 4.68 19.30 11.03
C CYS A 111 6.17 19.01 10.82
N VAL A 112 6.55 17.73 10.88
CA VAL A 112 7.92 17.32 10.52
C VAL A 112 8.05 17.29 9.00
N VAL A 113 8.77 18.25 8.44
CA VAL A 113 8.90 18.46 6.98
C VAL A 113 9.48 17.24 6.27
N GLU A 114 10.51 16.61 6.85
CA GLU A 114 11.15 15.43 6.26
C GLU A 114 10.16 14.26 6.07
N VAL A 115 9.30 14.01 7.07
CA VAL A 115 8.31 12.93 7.00
C VAL A 115 7.26 13.22 5.92
N ASN A 116 6.83 14.48 5.78
CA ASN A 116 5.91 14.89 4.72
C ASN A 116 6.56 14.78 3.34
N TYR A 117 7.84 15.14 3.21
CA TYR A 117 8.60 14.97 1.98
C TYR A 117 8.59 13.50 1.53
N TRP A 118 8.89 12.56 2.43
CA TRP A 118 8.88 11.14 2.09
C TRP A 118 7.48 10.55 1.88
N SER A 119 6.45 11.16 2.48
CA SER A 119 5.05 10.85 2.15
C SER A 119 4.72 11.22 0.69
N VAL A 120 5.18 12.38 0.22
CA VAL A 120 5.05 12.79 -1.19
C VAL A 120 5.84 11.86 -2.11
N GLN A 121 7.09 11.54 -1.77
CA GLN A 121 7.92 10.64 -2.59
C GLN A 121 7.31 9.24 -2.73
N TYR A 122 6.78 8.68 -1.63
CA TYR A 122 6.04 7.43 -1.68
C TYR A 122 4.83 7.52 -2.63
N ASN A 123 4.03 8.59 -2.53
CA ASN A 123 2.87 8.77 -3.41
C ASN A 123 3.27 8.92 -4.88
N LYS A 124 4.37 9.63 -5.19
CA LYS A 124 4.92 9.73 -6.56
C LYS A 124 5.37 8.37 -7.09
N GLY A 125 6.13 7.62 -6.29
CA GLY A 125 6.59 6.29 -6.66
C GLY A 125 5.44 5.29 -6.82
N LEU A 126 4.41 5.36 -5.96
CA LEU A 126 3.17 4.59 -6.09
C LEU A 126 2.50 4.85 -7.43
N GLN A 127 2.29 6.11 -7.82
CA GLN A 127 1.68 6.47 -9.11
C GLN A 127 2.49 5.94 -10.30
N SER A 128 3.82 6.02 -10.24
CA SER A 128 4.69 5.47 -11.28
C SER A 128 4.54 3.95 -11.38
N MET A 129 4.62 3.26 -10.25
CA MET A 129 4.49 1.80 -10.18
C MET A 129 3.12 1.32 -10.67
N LEU A 130 2.03 2.01 -10.33
CA LEU A 130 0.68 1.61 -10.76
C LEU A 130 0.48 1.74 -12.27
N LYS A 131 1.09 2.75 -12.91
CA LYS A 131 1.10 2.88 -14.38
C LYS A 131 1.85 1.73 -15.05
N GLU A 132 3.03 1.42 -14.53
CA GLU A 132 3.84 0.29 -15.00
C GLU A 132 3.08 -1.04 -14.81
N TRP A 133 2.56 -1.28 -13.61
CA TRP A 133 1.81 -2.49 -13.28
C TRP A 133 0.55 -2.68 -14.14
N GLN A 134 -0.18 -1.60 -14.45
CA GLN A 134 -1.30 -1.65 -15.40
C GLN A 134 -0.86 -1.98 -16.83
N SER A 135 0.33 -1.52 -17.26
CA SER A 135 0.86 -1.87 -18.58
C SER A 135 1.30 -3.34 -18.68
N GLU A 136 1.71 -3.94 -17.56
CA GLU A 136 2.12 -5.34 -17.47
C GLU A 136 0.93 -6.32 -17.37
N ASN A 137 -0.25 -5.84 -16.99
CA ASN A 137 -1.40 -6.68 -16.65
C ASN A 137 -2.68 -6.19 -17.32
N GLU A 138 -3.21 -7.00 -18.23
CA GLU A 138 -4.41 -6.66 -18.99
C GLU A 138 -5.68 -6.60 -18.12
N GLY A 139 -6.56 -5.66 -18.46
CA GLY A 139 -7.89 -5.55 -17.84
C GLY A 139 -7.88 -4.98 -16.43
N ILE A 140 -6.76 -4.43 -15.96
CA ILE A 140 -6.69 -3.71 -14.69
C ILE A 140 -7.35 -2.34 -14.81
N ILE A 141 -8.25 -2.07 -13.86
CA ILE A 141 -8.81 -0.75 -13.60
C ILE A 141 -8.43 -0.38 -12.17
N TYR A 142 -7.70 0.71 -12.00
CA TYR A 142 -7.43 1.24 -10.66
C TYR A 142 -7.84 2.71 -10.55
N SER A 143 -8.15 3.12 -9.33
CA SER A 143 -8.28 4.53 -8.96
C SER A 143 -7.42 4.80 -7.75
N THR A 144 -6.93 6.04 -7.66
CA THR A 144 -6.19 6.51 -6.49
C THR A 144 -6.97 7.69 -5.91
N PRO A 145 -7.64 7.51 -4.75
CA PRO A 145 -8.30 8.63 -4.11
C PRO A 145 -7.27 9.71 -3.80
N HIS A 146 -7.62 10.97 -4.05
CA HIS A 146 -6.70 12.09 -3.85
C HIS A 146 -6.37 12.21 -2.36
N VAL A 147 -5.13 11.89 -2.01
CA VAL A 147 -4.61 12.12 -0.67
C VAL A 147 -3.81 13.42 -0.68
N PHE A 148 -4.39 14.48 -0.13
CA PHE A 148 -3.77 15.80 -0.12
C PHE A 148 -2.52 15.82 0.78
N VAL A 149 -1.34 15.83 0.16
CA VAL A 149 -0.07 16.18 0.81
C VAL A 149 0.45 17.43 0.12
N ARG A 150 0.41 18.58 0.80
CA ARG A 150 0.94 19.82 0.23
C ARG A 150 2.46 19.73 0.19
N GLU A 151 3.04 19.97 -0.98
CA GLU A 151 4.45 20.31 -1.13
C GLU A 151 4.61 21.73 -0.57
N TRP A 152 5.32 21.87 0.55
CA TRP A 152 5.65 23.17 1.16
C TRP A 152 7.14 23.45 0.96
#